data_AF-A0A060YXJ5-F1
#
_entry.id   AF-A0A060YXJ5-F1
#
_cell.length_a   1.000
_cell.length_b   1.000
_cell.length_c   1.000
_cell.angle_alpha   90.00
_cell.angle_beta   90.00
_cell.angle_gamma   90.00
#
_symmetry.space_group_name_H-M   'P 1'
#
loop_
_entity.id
_entity.type
_entity.pdbx_description
1 polymer ?
#
loop_
_entity_poly.entity_id
_entity_poly.type
_entity_poly.pdbx_seq_one_letter_code
_entity_poly.pdbx_strand_id
1 'polypeptide(L)'
;MFCMSAIKFSRYWTLKKQCVTDRIITLNINVTWSQWSEVQSTLCSTVHFCLQDLMDTCSVREVMGLILALGNHMNGGNRTRGQADGFGLEILPKLKDVKSRDNRISLVDYVTSYYLRNLDENAGTEKSVFPLPEPQDVFLAAQVKFEDITKDLRQLRRDLTVCEKGVQKVCSSSPEEHLQPFKDKMESFVLIGE
;
A
#
# COMPACT_ATOMS: atom_id res chain seq x y z
N MET A 1 33.30 -9.95 54.89
CA MET A 1 33.74 -10.41 53.55
C MET A 1 32.62 -11.02 52.69
N PHE A 2 31.56 -11.62 53.27
CA PHE A 2 30.49 -12.28 52.51
C PHE A 2 29.54 -11.36 51.70
N CYS A 3 29.40 -10.08 52.08
CA CYS A 3 28.43 -9.18 51.43
C CYS A 3 28.88 -8.69 50.03
N MET A 4 30.19 -8.49 49.79
CA MET A 4 30.70 -8.07 48.48
C MET A 4 30.50 -9.12 47.39
N SER A 5 30.53 -10.41 47.75
CA SER A 5 30.33 -11.52 46.80
C SER A 5 28.88 -11.62 46.34
N ALA A 6 27.91 -11.38 47.23
CA ALA A 6 26.48 -11.36 46.90
C ALA A 6 26.12 -10.17 45.98
N ILE A 7 26.72 -8.99 46.22
CA ILE A 7 26.52 -7.80 45.37
C ILE A 7 27.11 -8.02 43.97
N LYS A 8 28.31 -8.62 43.87
CA LYS A 8 28.91 -8.99 42.59
C LYS A 8 28.08 -10.02 41.83
N PHE A 9 27.55 -11.03 42.53
CA PHE A 9 26.71 -12.08 41.94
C PHE A 9 25.36 -11.52 41.46
N SER A 10 24.72 -10.66 42.25
CA SER A 10 23.49 -9.96 41.88
C SER A 10 23.69 -9.07 40.65
N ARG A 11 24.74 -8.23 40.63
CA ARG A 11 25.09 -7.42 39.45
C ARG A 11 25.35 -8.26 38.21
N TYR A 12 26.09 -9.37 38.35
CA TYR A 12 26.39 -10.27 37.25
C TYR A 12 25.13 -10.88 36.63
N TRP A 13 24.20 -11.38 37.46
CA TRP A 13 22.92 -11.91 36.99
C TRP A 13 22.02 -10.85 36.36
N THR A 14 21.98 -9.64 36.90
CA THR A 14 21.25 -8.51 36.30
C THR A 14 21.82 -8.16 34.91
N LEU A 15 23.14 -8.13 34.76
CA LEU A 15 23.79 -7.85 33.48
C LEU A 15 23.54 -8.96 32.44
N LYS A 16 23.63 -10.24 32.83
CA LYS A 16 23.29 -11.36 31.93
C LYS A 16 21.81 -11.34 31.53
N LYS A 17 20.90 -11.06 32.46
CA LYS A 17 19.46 -10.94 32.15
C LYS A 17 19.19 -9.80 31.17
N GLN A 18 19.82 -8.64 31.38
CA GLN A 18 19.70 -7.50 30.47
C GLN A 18 20.24 -7.81 29.07
N CYS A 19 21.40 -8.48 28.96
CA CYS A 19 21.97 -8.85 27.67
C CYS A 19 21.07 -9.83 26.88
N VAL A 20 20.40 -10.76 27.57
CA VAL A 20 19.44 -11.69 26.94
C VAL A 20 18.20 -10.93 26.46
N THR A 21 17.67 -10.01 27.28
CA THR A 21 16.53 -9.16 26.90
C THR A 21 16.86 -8.28 25.69
N ASP A 22 18.02 -7.64 25.68
CA ASP A 22 18.47 -6.78 24.57
C ASP A 22 18.60 -7.60 23.26
N ARG A 23 19.11 -8.84 23.33
CA ARG A 23 19.17 -9.75 22.17
C ARG A 23 17.79 -10.16 21.67
N ILE A 24 16.85 -10.47 22.56
CA ILE A 24 15.47 -10.85 22.19
C ILE A 24 14.76 -9.68 21.52
N ILE A 25 14.86 -8.47 22.08
CA ILE A 25 14.26 -7.26 21.51
C ILE A 25 14.81 -7.03 20.09
N THR A 26 16.13 -7.11 19.93
CA THR A 26 16.82 -6.91 18.66
C THR A 26 16.39 -7.92 17.59
N LEU A 27 16.27 -9.20 17.96
CA LEU A 27 15.79 -10.26 17.06
C LEU A 27 14.31 -10.08 16.69
N ASN A 28 13.48 -9.66 17.64
CA ASN A 28 12.06 -9.40 17.38
C ASN A 28 11.87 -8.23 16.42
N ILE A 29 12.69 -7.18 16.53
CA ILE A 29 12.68 -6.05 15.59
C ILE A 29 13.08 -6.52 14.18
N ASN A 30 14.11 -7.37 14.05
CA ASN A 30 14.50 -7.94 12.75
C ASN A 30 13.35 -8.71 12.06
N VAL A 31 12.66 -9.58 12.81
CA VAL A 31 11.49 -10.32 12.30
C VAL A 31 10.32 -9.39 11.94
N THR A 32 10.09 -8.36 12.76
CA THR A 32 9.04 -7.36 12.49
C THR A 32 9.35 -6.56 11.23
N TRP A 33 10.63 -6.23 10.99
CA TRP A 33 11.09 -5.51 9.81
C TRP A 33 10.91 -6.30 8.51
N SER A 34 11.23 -7.61 8.51
CA SER A 34 11.05 -8.43 7.31
C SER A 34 9.58 -8.57 6.92
N GLN A 35 8.70 -8.78 7.91
CA GLN A 35 7.25 -8.76 7.71
C GLN A 35 6.75 -7.40 7.21
N TRP A 36 7.27 -6.31 7.78
CA TRP A 36 6.93 -4.95 7.36
C TRP A 36 7.30 -4.65 5.92
N SER A 37 8.51 -5.03 5.51
CA SER A 37 9.00 -4.85 4.15
C SER A 37 8.11 -5.57 3.12
N GLU A 38 7.66 -6.79 3.44
CA GLU A 38 6.76 -7.57 2.58
C GLU A 38 5.36 -6.93 2.46
N VAL A 39 4.79 -6.47 3.57
CA VAL A 39 3.49 -5.79 3.60
C VAL A 39 3.55 -4.47 2.83
N GLN A 40 4.59 -3.65 3.06
CA GLN A 40 4.77 -2.38 2.36
C GLN A 40 4.95 -2.61 0.86
N SER A 41 5.80 -3.57 0.47
CA SER A 41 6.03 -3.91 -0.94
C SER A 41 4.74 -4.30 -1.65
N THR A 42 3.92 -5.14 -1.02
CA THR A 42 2.62 -5.57 -1.55
C THR A 42 1.66 -4.38 -1.68
N LEU A 43 1.54 -3.55 -0.64
CA LEU A 43 0.66 -2.40 -0.61
C LEU A 43 1.02 -1.34 -1.67
N CYS A 44 2.31 -1.01 -1.77
CA CYS A 44 2.82 -0.10 -2.80
C CYS A 44 2.59 -0.66 -4.20
N SER A 45 2.79 -1.97 -4.39
CA SER A 45 2.56 -2.62 -5.69
C SER A 45 1.09 -2.55 -6.10
N THR A 46 0.14 -2.90 -5.22
CA THR A 46 -1.30 -2.86 -5.53
C THR A 46 -1.77 -1.46 -5.93
N VAL A 47 -1.39 -0.43 -5.16
CA VAL A 47 -1.76 0.95 -5.48
C VAL A 47 -1.09 1.41 -6.77
N HIS A 48 0.19 1.09 -6.95
CA HIS A 48 0.95 1.47 -8.14
C HIS A 48 0.36 0.87 -9.41
N PHE A 49 0.12 -0.44 -9.44
CA PHE A 49 -0.44 -1.12 -10.60
C PHE A 49 -1.85 -0.62 -10.92
N CYS A 50 -2.70 -0.44 -9.90
CA CYS A 50 -4.05 0.10 -10.12
C CYS A 50 -4.04 1.51 -10.71
N LEU A 51 -3.17 2.39 -10.20
CA LEU A 51 -3.04 3.75 -10.74
C LEU A 51 -2.45 3.76 -12.15
N GLN A 52 -1.46 2.89 -12.41
CA GLN A 52 -0.88 2.76 -13.73
C GLN A 52 -1.94 2.30 -14.75
N ASP A 53 -2.74 1.31 -14.41
CA ASP A 53 -3.82 0.82 -15.27
C ASP A 53 -4.88 1.91 -15.52
N LEU A 54 -5.26 2.67 -14.48
CA LEU A 54 -6.19 3.80 -14.64
C LEU A 54 -5.66 4.92 -15.55
N MET A 55 -4.35 5.14 -15.58
CA MET A 55 -3.73 6.26 -16.31
C MET A 55 -3.30 5.89 -17.73
N ASP A 56 -2.74 4.70 -17.91
CA ASP A 56 -2.06 4.31 -19.15
C ASP A 56 -2.98 3.55 -20.11
N THR A 57 -4.04 2.93 -19.60
CA THR A 57 -4.90 2.04 -20.41
C THR A 57 -5.81 2.82 -21.35
N CYS A 58 -5.72 2.49 -22.65
CA CYS A 58 -6.51 3.13 -23.71
C CYS A 58 -8.01 3.00 -23.48
N SER A 59 -8.48 1.82 -23.08
CA SER A 59 -9.91 1.55 -22.88
C SER A 59 -10.52 2.39 -21.76
N VAL A 60 -9.76 2.70 -20.70
CA VAL A 60 -10.19 3.63 -19.65
C VAL A 60 -10.43 5.02 -20.25
N ARG A 61 -9.49 5.51 -21.07
CA ARG A 61 -9.64 6.81 -21.75
C ARG A 61 -10.83 6.83 -22.71
N GLU A 62 -11.09 5.74 -23.40
CA GLU A 62 -12.24 5.61 -24.31
C GLU A 62 -13.57 5.67 -23.56
N VAL A 63 -13.70 4.96 -22.44
CA VAL A 63 -14.90 5.03 -21.58
C VAL A 63 -15.10 6.44 -21.03
N MET A 64 -14.04 7.07 -20.51
CA MET A 64 -14.12 8.44 -20.00
C MET A 64 -14.47 9.44 -21.11
N GLY A 65 -13.87 9.29 -22.30
CA GLY A 65 -14.16 10.10 -23.47
C GLY A 65 -15.60 9.95 -23.96
N LEU A 66 -16.13 8.73 -23.96
CA LEU A 66 -17.52 8.45 -24.30
C LEU A 66 -18.48 9.14 -23.31
N ILE A 67 -18.23 9.03 -22.01
CA ILE A 67 -19.01 9.70 -20.97
C ILE A 67 -18.96 11.23 -21.15
N LEU A 68 -17.78 11.79 -21.44
CA LEU A 68 -17.60 13.22 -21.70
C LEU A 68 -18.41 13.68 -22.93
N ALA A 69 -18.31 12.94 -24.04
CA ALA A 69 -19.02 13.25 -25.28
C ALA A 69 -20.54 13.22 -25.08
N LEU A 70 -21.06 12.18 -24.41
CA LEU A 70 -22.48 12.07 -24.09
C LEU A 70 -22.92 13.19 -23.14
N GLY A 71 -22.12 13.48 -22.11
CA GLY A 71 -22.37 14.58 -21.17
C GLY A 71 -22.47 15.93 -21.89
N ASN A 72 -21.53 16.24 -22.77
CA ASN A 72 -21.52 17.46 -23.58
C ASN A 72 -22.75 17.54 -24.50
N HIS A 73 -23.11 16.43 -25.15
CA HIS A 73 -24.30 16.37 -26.00
C HIS A 73 -25.60 16.63 -25.20
N MET A 74 -25.77 15.95 -24.07
CA MET A 74 -26.97 16.05 -23.24
C MET A 74 -27.11 17.41 -22.55
N ASN A 75 -26.00 18.08 -22.27
CA ASN A 75 -25.97 19.41 -21.64
C ASN A 75 -25.80 20.54 -22.67
N GLY A 76 -26.03 20.28 -23.95
CA GLY A 76 -25.92 21.27 -25.02
C GLY A 76 -26.67 22.56 -24.71
N GLY A 77 -26.02 23.71 -24.95
CA GLY A 77 -26.56 25.04 -24.63
C GLY A 77 -26.31 25.51 -23.19
N ASN A 78 -25.85 24.63 -22.29
CA ASN A 78 -25.36 25.03 -20.97
C ASN A 78 -23.88 25.46 -21.06
N ARG A 79 -23.61 26.76 -20.84
CA ARG A 79 -22.26 27.34 -20.91
C ARG A 79 -21.23 26.70 -19.98
N THR A 80 -21.63 26.08 -18.88
CA THR A 80 -20.71 25.48 -17.91
C THR A 80 -20.63 23.96 -17.98
N ARG A 81 -21.61 23.30 -18.62
CA ARG A 81 -21.72 21.82 -18.62
C ARG A 81 -21.74 21.18 -20.00
N GLY A 82 -22.08 21.92 -21.05
CA GLY A 82 -22.24 21.38 -22.40
C GLY A 82 -21.00 21.49 -23.29
N GLN A 83 -19.92 22.11 -22.81
CA GLN A 83 -18.65 22.34 -23.53
C GLN A 83 -17.47 22.11 -22.57
N ALA A 84 -17.53 21.00 -21.83
CA ALA A 84 -16.50 20.66 -20.86
C ALA A 84 -15.35 19.90 -21.52
N ASP A 85 -14.13 20.16 -21.06
CA ASP A 85 -12.92 19.40 -21.44
C ASP A 85 -12.70 18.16 -20.55
N GLY A 86 -13.51 18.01 -19.50
CA GLY A 86 -13.44 16.91 -18.54
C GLY A 86 -14.55 16.99 -17.51
N PHE A 87 -14.57 16.02 -16.60
CA PHE A 87 -15.52 15.96 -15.49
C PHE A 87 -14.85 15.40 -14.23
N GLY A 88 -15.37 15.75 -13.06
CA GLY A 88 -14.95 15.13 -11.81
C GLY A 88 -15.47 13.69 -11.69
N LEU A 89 -14.67 12.78 -11.15
CA LEU A 89 -15.01 11.34 -11.05
C LEU A 89 -16.22 11.07 -10.15
N GLU A 90 -16.60 12.02 -9.28
CA GLU A 90 -17.80 11.96 -8.44
C GLU A 90 -19.11 11.90 -9.23
N ILE A 91 -19.08 12.13 -10.54
CA ILE A 91 -20.24 11.97 -11.43
C ILE A 91 -20.48 10.51 -11.80
N LEU A 92 -19.47 9.64 -11.78
CA LEU A 92 -19.58 8.26 -12.28
C LEU A 92 -20.71 7.47 -11.59
N PRO A 93 -20.87 7.52 -10.26
CA PRO A 93 -21.97 6.83 -9.59
C PRO A 93 -23.35 7.40 -9.93
N LYS A 94 -23.44 8.65 -10.42
CA LYS A 94 -24.69 9.35 -10.76
C LYS A 94 -25.20 9.01 -12.15
N LEU A 95 -24.37 8.43 -13.01
CA LEU A 95 -24.76 8.02 -14.36
C LEU A 95 -25.95 7.03 -14.33
N LYS A 96 -26.05 6.21 -13.28
CA LYS A 96 -27.17 5.26 -13.09
C LYS A 96 -28.52 5.97 -12.85
N ASP A 97 -28.47 7.20 -12.34
CA ASP A 97 -29.66 7.98 -11.98
C ASP A 97 -30.19 8.78 -13.17
N VAL A 98 -29.35 8.99 -14.18
CA VAL A 98 -29.75 9.60 -15.46
C VAL A 98 -30.35 8.52 -16.34
N LYS A 99 -31.61 8.70 -16.75
CA LYS A 99 -32.39 7.65 -17.42
C LYS A 99 -33.07 8.14 -18.68
N SER A 100 -33.40 7.19 -19.56
CA SER A 100 -34.26 7.40 -20.70
C SER A 100 -35.64 7.93 -20.27
N ARG A 101 -36.36 8.55 -21.20
CA ARG A 101 -37.69 9.13 -20.96
C ARG A 101 -38.70 8.11 -20.43
N ASP A 102 -38.58 6.85 -20.84
CA ASP A 102 -39.42 5.74 -20.40
C ASP A 102 -38.88 5.01 -19.16
N ASN A 103 -37.78 5.52 -18.56
CA ASN A 103 -37.16 5.02 -17.33
C ASN A 103 -36.64 3.57 -17.42
N ARG A 104 -36.45 3.04 -18.63
CA ARG A 104 -36.02 1.65 -18.86
C ARG A 104 -34.51 1.46 -18.92
N ILE A 105 -33.77 2.47 -19.38
CA ILE A 105 -32.32 2.38 -19.62
C ILE A 105 -31.66 3.57 -18.92
N SER A 106 -30.64 3.30 -18.10
CA SER A 106 -29.79 4.34 -17.52
C SER A 106 -28.67 4.76 -18.47
N LEU A 107 -28.03 5.90 -18.18
CA LEU A 107 -26.88 6.35 -18.96
C LEU A 107 -25.70 5.38 -18.83
N VAL A 108 -25.54 4.69 -17.68
CA VAL A 108 -24.57 3.59 -17.53
C VAL A 108 -24.89 2.46 -18.51
N ASP A 109 -26.14 1.99 -18.54
CA ASP A 109 -26.54 0.89 -19.44
C ASP A 109 -26.29 1.24 -20.91
N TYR A 110 -26.54 2.51 -21.26
CA TYR A 110 -26.29 3.01 -22.60
C TYR A 110 -24.79 3.08 -22.93
N VAL A 111 -23.95 3.62 -22.03
CA VAL A 111 -22.49 3.67 -22.18
C VAL A 111 -21.92 2.26 -22.37
N THR A 112 -22.31 1.31 -21.53
CA THR A 112 -21.88 -0.09 -21.62
C THR A 112 -22.29 -0.71 -22.96
N SER A 113 -23.56 -0.54 -23.35
CA SER A 113 -24.07 -1.07 -24.62
C SER A 113 -23.37 -0.44 -25.83
N TYR A 114 -23.07 0.85 -25.77
CA TYR A 114 -22.39 1.57 -26.85
C TYR A 114 -20.94 1.11 -26.97
N TYR A 115 -20.22 0.99 -25.85
CA TYR A 115 -18.84 0.51 -25.83
C TYR A 115 -18.74 -0.88 -26.47
N LEU A 116 -19.56 -1.83 -26.02
CA LEU A 116 -19.57 -3.19 -26.56
C LEU A 116 -19.90 -3.25 -28.05
N ARG A 117 -20.76 -2.36 -28.55
CA ARG A 117 -21.18 -2.40 -29.96
C ARG A 117 -20.22 -1.69 -30.92
N ASN A 118 -19.49 -0.69 -30.45
CA ASN A 118 -18.77 0.24 -31.31
C ASN A 118 -17.26 0.32 -31.04
N LEU A 119 -16.80 -0.08 -29.85
CA LEU A 119 -15.41 0.06 -29.42
C LEU A 119 -14.75 -1.30 -29.14
N ASP A 120 -15.49 -2.29 -28.64
CA ASP A 120 -14.97 -3.64 -28.43
C ASP A 120 -15.15 -4.51 -29.70
N GLU A 121 -14.07 -4.69 -30.45
CA GLU A 121 -14.02 -5.55 -31.64
C GLU A 121 -14.31 -7.03 -31.34
N ASN A 122 -14.10 -7.47 -30.10
CA ASN A 122 -14.27 -8.85 -29.66
C ASN A 122 -15.57 -9.07 -28.87
N ALA A 123 -16.48 -8.10 -28.86
CA ALA A 123 -17.71 -8.17 -28.09
C ALA A 123 -18.52 -9.44 -28.38
N GLY A 124 -18.98 -10.10 -27.30
CA GLY A 124 -19.73 -11.35 -27.39
C GLY A 124 -18.86 -12.61 -27.58
N THR A 125 -17.53 -12.48 -27.50
CA THR A 125 -16.59 -13.60 -27.51
C THR A 125 -15.81 -13.69 -26.19
N GLU A 126 -15.12 -14.80 -25.97
CA GLU A 126 -14.20 -15.01 -24.84
C GLU A 126 -12.97 -14.08 -24.83
N LYS A 127 -12.73 -13.36 -25.93
CA LYS A 127 -11.63 -12.40 -26.07
C LYS A 127 -12.02 -10.96 -25.72
N SER A 128 -13.31 -10.72 -25.43
CA SER A 128 -13.77 -9.43 -24.92
C SER A 128 -13.14 -9.19 -23.55
N VAL A 129 -12.47 -8.05 -23.39
CA VAL A 129 -11.82 -7.66 -22.13
C VAL A 129 -12.59 -6.49 -21.53
N PHE A 130 -12.85 -6.57 -20.23
CA PHE A 130 -13.49 -5.48 -19.52
C PHE A 130 -12.62 -4.23 -19.57
N PRO A 131 -13.15 -3.06 -20.02
CA PRO A 131 -12.33 -1.91 -20.38
C PRO A 131 -11.82 -1.07 -19.19
N LEU A 132 -12.19 -1.45 -17.98
CA LEU A 132 -11.81 -0.80 -16.74
C LEU A 132 -11.05 -1.80 -15.85
N PRO A 133 -10.23 -1.32 -14.89
CA PRO A 133 -9.58 -2.21 -13.94
C PRO A 133 -10.59 -3.06 -13.18
N GLU A 134 -10.16 -4.24 -12.74
CA GLU A 134 -10.99 -5.13 -11.94
C GLU A 134 -11.48 -4.41 -10.67
N PRO A 135 -12.80 -4.46 -10.35
CA PRO A 135 -13.35 -3.76 -9.20
C PRO A 135 -12.67 -4.13 -7.87
N GLN A 136 -12.18 -5.36 -7.75
CA GLN A 136 -11.48 -5.83 -6.56
C GLN A 136 -10.13 -5.13 -6.37
N ASP A 137 -9.37 -4.90 -7.45
CA ASP A 137 -8.07 -4.22 -7.39
C ASP A 137 -8.24 -2.76 -7.01
N VAL A 138 -9.23 -2.09 -7.61
CA VAL A 138 -9.60 -0.71 -7.25
C VAL A 138 -10.05 -0.63 -5.79
N PHE A 139 -10.83 -1.60 -5.32
CA PHE A 139 -11.30 -1.65 -3.93
C PHE A 139 -10.15 -1.85 -2.93
N LEU A 140 -9.20 -2.73 -3.23
CA LEU A 140 -8.01 -2.94 -2.40
C LEU A 140 -7.13 -1.69 -2.37
N ALA A 141 -6.88 -1.08 -3.53
CA ALA A 141 -6.12 0.17 -3.62
C ALA A 141 -6.81 1.32 -2.85
N ALA A 142 -8.13 1.41 -2.90
CA ALA A 142 -8.90 2.45 -2.20
C ALA A 142 -8.93 2.28 -0.67
N GLN A 143 -8.66 1.08 -0.15
CA GLN A 143 -8.57 0.85 1.31
C GLN A 143 -7.25 1.32 1.92
N VAL A 144 -6.25 1.60 1.08
CA VAL A 144 -4.93 2.01 1.54
C VAL A 144 -4.97 3.40 2.16
N LYS A 145 -4.58 3.50 3.43
CA LYS A 145 -4.50 4.76 4.17
C LYS A 145 -3.06 5.21 4.29
N PHE A 146 -2.70 6.26 3.55
CA PHE A 146 -1.36 6.83 3.58
C PHE A 146 -0.95 7.34 4.97
N GLU A 147 -1.91 7.77 5.80
CA GLU A 147 -1.64 8.17 7.18
C GLU A 147 -1.13 7.01 8.03
N ASP A 148 -1.70 5.82 7.85
CA ASP A 148 -1.31 4.64 8.62
C ASP A 148 0.06 4.15 8.16
N ILE A 149 0.31 4.09 6.84
CA ILE A 149 1.66 3.85 6.29
C ILE A 149 2.67 4.85 6.87
N THR A 150 2.34 6.13 6.91
CA THR A 150 3.24 7.17 7.41
C THR A 150 3.55 6.99 8.90
N LYS A 151 2.54 6.63 9.72
CA LYS A 151 2.75 6.35 11.15
C LYS A 151 3.65 5.15 11.34
N ASP A 152 3.40 4.11 10.56
CA ASP A 152 4.14 2.87 10.70
C ASP A 152 5.58 3.01 10.24
N LEU A 153 5.85 3.71 9.13
CA LEU A 153 7.21 4.06 8.71
C LEU A 153 7.97 4.86 9.79
N ARG A 154 7.28 5.78 10.48
CA ARG A 154 7.88 6.53 11.60
C ARG A 154 8.17 5.62 12.80
N GLN A 155 7.29 4.66 13.08
CA GLN A 155 7.51 3.69 14.15
C GLN A 155 8.68 2.76 13.82
N LEU A 156 8.70 2.23 12.61
CA LEU A 156 9.73 1.36 12.08
C LEU A 156 11.11 2.02 12.15
N ARG A 157 11.20 3.31 11.76
CA ARG A 157 12.42 4.11 11.92
C ARG A 157 12.88 4.23 13.38
N ARG A 158 11.96 4.46 14.32
CA ARG A 158 12.29 4.49 15.75
C ARG A 158 12.81 3.14 16.24
N ASP A 159 12.15 2.06 15.82
CA ASP A 159 12.50 0.70 16.22
C ASP A 159 13.86 0.30 15.67
N LEU A 160 14.23 0.71 14.46
CA LEU A 160 15.58 0.51 13.93
C LEU A 160 16.64 1.26 14.72
N THR A 161 16.40 2.52 15.10
CA THR A 161 17.33 3.25 15.97
C THR A 161 17.48 2.58 17.35
N VAL A 162 16.40 1.99 17.90
CA VAL A 162 16.47 1.20 19.14
C VAL A 162 17.27 -0.08 18.93
N CYS A 163 17.06 -0.76 17.80
CA CYS A 163 17.78 -1.96 17.39
C CYS A 163 19.29 -1.69 17.27
N GLU A 164 19.70 -0.67 16.52
CA GLU A 164 21.11 -0.25 16.36
C GLU A 164 21.80 -0.03 17.70
N LYS A 165 21.16 0.74 18.60
CA LYS A 165 21.68 0.98 19.96
C LYS A 165 21.75 -0.31 20.77
N GLY A 166 20.75 -1.18 20.63
CA GLY A 166 20.72 -2.50 21.25
C GLY A 166 21.89 -3.38 20.80
N VAL A 167 22.15 -3.43 19.49
CA VAL A 167 23.27 -4.17 18.89
C VAL A 167 24.60 -3.65 19.41
N GLN A 168 24.83 -2.33 19.35
CA GLN A 168 26.05 -1.70 19.88
C GLN A 168 26.26 -2.04 21.36
N LYS A 169 25.20 -1.94 22.17
CA LYS A 169 25.25 -2.25 23.60
C LYS A 169 25.61 -3.72 23.82
N VAL A 170 24.92 -4.66 23.19
CA VAL A 170 25.19 -6.09 23.33
C VAL A 170 26.62 -6.42 22.91
N CYS A 171 27.11 -5.83 21.82
CA CYS A 171 28.46 -6.04 21.34
C CYS A 171 29.52 -5.49 22.30
N SER A 172 29.27 -4.34 22.93
CA SER A 172 30.21 -3.74 23.90
C SER A 172 30.20 -4.42 25.28
N SER A 173 29.08 -5.02 25.69
CA SER A 173 28.91 -5.59 27.04
C SER A 173 29.10 -7.10 27.13
N SER A 174 29.21 -7.81 26.00
CA SER A 174 29.35 -9.27 25.96
C SER A 174 30.82 -9.70 25.84
N PRO A 175 31.25 -10.81 26.47
CA PRO A 175 32.53 -11.44 26.19
C PRO A 175 32.64 -11.92 24.73
N GLU A 176 33.85 -11.91 24.16
CA GLU A 176 34.14 -12.30 22.77
C GLU A 176 33.55 -13.67 22.40
N GLU A 177 33.69 -14.65 23.31
CA GLU A 177 33.20 -16.03 23.19
C GLU A 177 31.66 -16.17 23.08
N HIS A 178 30.91 -15.11 23.34
CA HIS A 178 29.45 -15.08 23.30
C HIS A 178 28.86 -14.08 22.31
N LEU A 179 29.70 -13.38 21.54
CA LEU A 179 29.24 -12.40 20.56
C LEU A 179 28.55 -13.07 19.37
N GLN A 180 29.11 -14.17 18.89
CA GLN A 180 28.61 -14.85 17.70
C GLN A 180 27.50 -15.85 18.02
N PRO A 181 26.56 -16.08 17.07
CA PRO A 181 26.44 -15.49 15.74
C PRO A 181 25.62 -14.17 15.70
N PHE A 182 25.34 -13.57 16.86
CA PHE A 182 24.43 -12.42 16.97
C PHE A 182 24.99 -11.18 16.28
N LYS A 183 26.28 -10.86 16.54
CA LYS A 183 26.94 -9.68 16.00
C LYS A 183 26.86 -9.66 14.46
N ASP A 184 27.34 -10.72 13.80
CA ASP A 184 27.39 -10.78 12.33
C ASP A 184 25.99 -10.63 11.70
N LYS A 185 25.00 -11.34 12.25
CA LYS A 185 23.62 -11.29 11.73
C LYS A 185 22.98 -9.91 11.91
N MET A 186 23.21 -9.26 13.04
CA MET A 186 22.58 -7.99 13.35
C MET A 186 23.27 -6.79 12.72
N GLU A 187 24.60 -6.80 12.61
CA GLU A 187 25.35 -5.80 11.83
C GLU A 187 24.96 -5.87 10.35
N SER A 188 24.83 -7.08 9.79
CA SER A 188 24.31 -7.26 8.43
C SER A 188 22.90 -6.72 8.26
N PHE A 189 22.01 -6.94 9.23
CA PHE A 189 20.65 -6.43 9.20
C PHE A 189 20.58 -4.89 9.25
N VAL A 190 21.36 -4.27 10.14
CA VAL A 190 21.38 -2.81 10.28
C VAL A 190 21.86 -2.15 8.99
N LEU A 191 22.87 -2.71 8.32
CA LEU A 191 23.38 -2.21 7.03
C LEU A 191 22.36 -2.29 5.89
N ILE A 192 21.40 -3.22 5.95
CA ILE A 192 20.33 -3.35 4.94
C ILE A 192 19.20 -2.34 5.19
N GLY A 193 19.06 -1.87 6.44
CA GLY A 193 18.01 -0.94 6.85
C GLY A 193 18.31 0.55 6.63
N GLU A 194 19.56 0.91 6.27
CA GLU A 194 19.97 2.26 5.84
C GLU A 194 19.66 2.51 4.35
#